data_AF-A0A483G3Z5-F1
#
_entry.id   AF-A0A483G3Z5-F1
#
_cell.length_a   1.000
_cell.length_b   1.000
_cell.length_c   1.000
_cell.angle_alpha   90.00
_cell.angle_beta   90.00
_cell.angle_gamma   90.00
#
_symmetry.space_group_name_H-M   'P 1'
#
loop_
_entity.id
_entity.type
_entity.pdbx_description
1 polymer ?
#
loop_
_entity_poly.entity_id
_entity_poly.type
_entity_poly.pdbx_seq_one_letter_code
_entity_poly.pdbx_strand_id
1 'polypeptide(L)'
;MTKLVKGTMFSKSGALCLFLSLLFPIGAIILSFCLVNKKNIRVINIAIAISVFAIFTTIPPYQDLYRRYLDTYLSYSDFTTYADAISGHVDILMYVIALFLKRNDIPFYIFPAVQAGVVTYLFLSSTKDVIESEYYDGDNIKLPLFISFLFINLIAGALGLRFYIAVALFTKGVTIYLFNRRLALSFILMISAAFFHFSMLLPIFAFIGSRFVRIKTSFVPVFFVIGFIFGSLILTYIIDSGILGYLGQYIKAGYIDYSGNAEIDTKGNALIVTIWRYLMLLLIYIPCYFLKQRRDQRIDFINFVGVYLIISSLTSISAYAFNRYMIAIGSFFVLLNFFLVIRFNIRRISVVALIFVFIINFVFQNIYLQR
;
A
#
# COMPACT_ATOMS: atom_id res chain seq x y z
N MET A 1 21.00 -30.14 5.54
CA MET A 1 22.22 -29.48 5.02
C MET A 1 21.84 -28.36 4.07
N THR A 2 21.77 -27.13 4.58
CA THR A 2 21.42 -25.92 3.83
C THR A 2 22.65 -25.38 3.11
N LYS A 3 22.70 -25.50 1.78
CA LYS A 3 23.65 -24.72 0.97
C LYS A 3 23.21 -23.24 1.03
N LEU A 4 23.87 -22.48 1.91
CA LEU A 4 23.94 -21.03 1.82
C LEU A 4 24.59 -20.68 0.48
N VAL A 5 23.77 -20.44 -0.54
CA VAL A 5 24.22 -19.79 -1.77
C VAL A 5 24.58 -18.37 -1.37
N LYS A 6 25.87 -18.12 -1.12
CA LYS A 6 26.48 -16.78 -1.15
C LYS A 6 26.28 -16.23 -2.57
N GLY A 7 25.10 -15.69 -2.84
CA GLY A 7 24.85 -14.88 -4.02
C GLY A 7 25.63 -13.59 -3.85
N THR A 8 26.62 -13.37 -4.72
CA THR A 8 27.28 -12.06 -4.86
C THR A 8 26.18 -11.01 -5.03
N MET A 9 26.10 -10.09 -4.06
CA MET A 9 25.02 -9.12 -3.94
C MET A 9 24.88 -8.20 -5.16
N PHE A 10 25.90 -8.12 -6.02
CA PHE A 10 25.90 -7.38 -7.27
C PHE A 10 26.10 -8.32 -8.46
N SER A 11 25.00 -8.72 -9.12
CA SER A 11 25.13 -9.23 -10.49
C SER A 11 25.50 -8.07 -11.42
N LYS A 12 26.29 -8.32 -12.47
CA LYS A 12 26.61 -7.32 -13.50
C LYS A 12 25.36 -6.62 -14.03
N SER A 13 24.26 -7.38 -14.19
CA SER A 13 22.95 -6.85 -14.56
C SER A 13 22.32 -5.91 -13.54
N GLY A 14 22.43 -6.20 -12.23
CA GLY A 14 21.91 -5.33 -11.19
C GLY A 14 22.69 -4.02 -11.07
N ALA A 15 24.03 -4.09 -11.21
CA ALA A 15 24.89 -2.90 -11.25
C ALA A 15 24.57 -1.99 -12.44
N LEU A 16 24.34 -2.57 -13.62
CA LEU A 16 23.92 -1.82 -14.81
C LEU A 16 22.59 -1.10 -14.60
N CYS A 17 21.57 -1.79 -14.05
CA CYS A 17 20.28 -1.16 -13.75
C CYS A 17 20.42 -0.02 -12.73
N LEU A 18 21.25 -0.18 -11.69
CA LEU A 18 21.52 0.88 -10.72
C LEU A 18 22.20 2.08 -11.38
N PHE A 19 23.21 1.85 -12.21
CA PHE A 19 23.90 2.92 -12.93
C PHE A 19 22.94 3.70 -13.84
N LEU A 20 22.08 2.99 -14.59
CA LEU A 20 21.10 3.61 -15.47
C LEU A 20 19.95 4.30 -14.72
N SER A 21 19.68 3.95 -13.47
CA SER A 21 18.51 4.46 -12.73
C SER A 21 18.50 5.98 -12.55
N LEU A 22 19.68 6.63 -12.53
CA LEU A 22 19.81 8.08 -12.46
C LEU A 22 19.96 8.73 -13.84
N LEU A 23 20.59 8.04 -14.80
CA LEU A 23 20.89 8.60 -16.13
C LEU A 23 19.73 8.47 -17.12
N PHE A 24 19.02 7.34 -17.08
CA PHE A 24 17.89 7.06 -17.95
C PHE A 24 16.82 6.26 -17.17
N PRO A 25 16.10 6.92 -16.24
CA PRO A 25 15.22 6.25 -15.27
C PRO A 25 14.15 5.34 -15.92
N ILE A 26 13.52 5.79 -17.00
CA ILE A 26 12.48 5.01 -17.69
C ILE A 26 13.08 3.74 -18.32
N GLY A 27 14.21 3.87 -19.03
CA GLY A 27 14.91 2.72 -19.60
C GLY A 27 15.44 1.77 -18.54
N ALA A 28 15.88 2.30 -17.39
CA ALA A 28 16.31 1.49 -16.25
C ALA A 28 15.18 0.64 -15.67
N ILE A 29 13.94 1.17 -15.60
CA ILE A 29 12.75 0.40 -15.19
C ILE A 29 12.45 -0.73 -16.18
N ILE A 30 12.45 -0.44 -17.49
CA ILE A 30 12.20 -1.45 -18.53
C ILE A 30 13.25 -2.56 -18.47
N LEU A 31 14.53 -2.17 -18.46
CA LEU A 31 15.65 -3.11 -18.38
C LEU A 31 15.60 -3.94 -17.10
N SER A 32 15.20 -3.34 -15.98
CA SER A 32 15.04 -4.01 -14.70
C SER A 32 14.05 -5.16 -14.77
N PHE A 33 12.89 -4.99 -15.41
CA PHE A 33 11.93 -6.10 -15.60
C PHE A 33 12.43 -7.16 -16.59
N CYS A 34 13.20 -6.76 -17.61
CA CYS A 34 13.82 -7.72 -18.53
C CYS A 34 14.85 -8.61 -17.83
N LEU A 35 15.65 -8.05 -16.91
CA LEU A 35 16.81 -8.72 -16.30
C LEU A 35 16.54 -9.34 -14.92
N VAL A 36 15.35 -9.16 -14.34
CA VAL A 36 15.04 -9.66 -13.01
C VAL A 36 15.04 -11.20 -12.95
N ASN A 37 15.71 -11.73 -11.94
CA ASN A 37 15.79 -13.14 -11.58
C ASN A 37 15.95 -13.28 -10.05
N LYS A 38 15.86 -14.51 -9.53
CA LYS A 38 15.87 -14.77 -8.07
C LYS A 38 17.17 -14.29 -7.40
N LYS A 39 18.29 -14.20 -8.14
CA LYS A 39 19.59 -13.79 -7.59
C LYS A 39 19.71 -12.27 -7.45
N ASN A 40 19.05 -11.49 -8.31
CA ASN A 40 19.24 -10.04 -8.37
C ASN A 40 17.99 -9.21 -8.00
N ILE A 41 16.84 -9.84 -7.70
CA ILE A 41 15.58 -9.15 -7.43
C ILE A 41 15.67 -8.04 -6.38
N ARG A 42 16.49 -8.23 -5.33
CA ARG A 42 16.70 -7.20 -4.30
C ARG A 42 17.31 -5.92 -4.90
N VAL A 43 18.35 -6.06 -5.71
CA VAL A 43 19.02 -4.94 -6.37
C VAL A 43 18.11 -4.31 -7.42
N ILE A 44 17.38 -5.13 -8.16
CA ILE A 44 16.42 -4.66 -9.16
C ILE A 44 15.31 -3.80 -8.53
N ASN A 45 14.75 -4.23 -7.39
CA ASN A 45 13.75 -3.42 -6.67
C ASN A 45 14.32 -2.06 -6.23
N ILE A 46 15.60 -2.01 -5.82
CA ILE A 46 16.29 -0.76 -5.47
C ILE A 46 16.48 0.11 -6.72
N ALA A 47 16.93 -0.48 -7.84
CA ALA A 47 17.10 0.26 -9.09
C ALA A 47 15.79 0.87 -9.61
N ILE A 48 14.68 0.14 -9.53
CA ILE A 48 13.35 0.65 -9.87
C ILE A 48 12.96 1.79 -8.92
N ALA A 49 13.16 1.64 -7.61
CA ALA A 49 12.86 2.69 -6.64
C ALA A 49 13.68 3.98 -6.85
N ILE A 50 14.98 3.87 -7.15
CA ILE A 50 15.83 5.01 -7.48
C ILE A 50 15.37 5.66 -8.79
N SER A 51 14.97 4.87 -9.79
CA SER A 51 14.43 5.39 -11.05
C SER A 51 13.15 6.19 -10.81
N VAL A 52 12.23 5.68 -9.98
CA VAL A 52 11.01 6.41 -9.58
C VAL A 52 11.37 7.70 -8.85
N PHE A 53 12.29 7.65 -7.88
CA PHE A 53 12.78 8.84 -7.19
C PHE A 53 13.28 9.89 -8.20
N ALA A 54 14.15 9.50 -9.13
CA ALA A 54 14.71 10.40 -10.14
C ALA A 54 13.61 11.04 -11.01
N ILE A 55 12.63 10.26 -11.46
CA ILE A 55 11.47 10.79 -12.22
C ILE A 55 10.74 11.86 -11.39
N PHE A 56 10.42 11.59 -10.14
CA PHE A 56 9.66 12.52 -9.31
C PHE A 56 10.47 13.75 -8.86
N THR A 57 11.81 13.73 -8.90
CA THR A 57 12.59 14.96 -8.72
C THR A 57 12.45 15.93 -9.90
N THR A 58 12.05 15.45 -11.07
CA THR A 58 11.89 16.27 -12.29
C THR A 58 10.46 16.71 -12.56
N ILE A 59 9.48 16.20 -11.79
CA ILE A 59 8.07 16.57 -11.93
C ILE A 59 7.77 17.69 -10.91
N PRO A 60 7.26 18.86 -11.33
CA PRO A 60 6.98 19.95 -10.41
C PRO A 60 5.94 19.54 -9.35
N PRO A 61 5.99 20.12 -8.13
CA PRO A 61 5.05 19.79 -7.08
C PRO A 61 3.63 20.16 -7.52
N TYR A 62 2.74 19.16 -7.49
CA TYR A 62 1.33 19.35 -7.75
C TYR A 62 0.70 20.27 -6.68
N GLN A 63 -0.42 20.91 -7.01
CA GLN A 63 -1.10 21.91 -6.16
C GLN A 63 -1.32 21.44 -4.70
N ASP A 64 -1.64 20.17 -4.50
CA ASP A 64 -1.81 19.58 -3.16
C ASP A 64 -0.52 19.58 -2.31
N LEU A 65 0.65 19.44 -2.94
CA LEU A 65 1.94 19.54 -2.26
C LEU A 65 2.27 20.97 -1.89
N TYR A 66 1.83 21.94 -2.69
CA TYR A 66 2.06 23.35 -2.40
C TYR A 66 1.36 23.79 -1.11
N ARG A 67 0.11 23.35 -0.89
CA ARG A 67 -0.57 23.59 0.38
C ARG A 67 0.20 23.00 1.57
N ARG A 68 0.70 21.77 1.43
CA ARG A 68 1.49 21.12 2.49
C ARG A 68 2.82 21.82 2.75
N TYR A 69 3.45 22.30 1.69
CA TYR A 69 4.66 23.11 1.78
C TYR A 69 4.42 24.39 2.59
N LEU A 70 3.32 25.12 2.31
CA LEU A 70 2.95 26.33 3.04
C LEU A 70 2.62 26.05 4.51
N ASP A 71 1.79 25.03 4.77
CA ASP A 71 1.32 24.69 6.11
C ASP A 71 2.44 24.16 7.02
N THR A 72 3.54 23.64 6.44
CA THR A 72 4.64 23.01 7.19
C THR A 72 5.99 23.68 6.93
N TYR A 73 6.67 23.32 5.83
CA TYR A 73 8.05 23.71 5.56
C TYR A 73 8.28 25.22 5.58
N LEU A 74 7.33 26.00 5.04
CA LEU A 74 7.44 27.47 4.99
C LEU A 74 6.93 28.16 6.26
N SER A 75 6.02 27.53 7.00
CA SER A 75 5.51 28.07 8.28
C SER A 75 6.51 27.90 9.44
N TYR A 76 7.44 26.95 9.32
CA TYR A 76 8.47 26.73 10.32
C TYR A 76 9.57 27.80 10.29
N SER A 77 9.84 28.34 11.48
CA SER A 77 10.97 29.23 11.75
C SER A 77 12.15 28.45 12.32
N ASP A 78 13.31 29.10 12.41
CA ASP A 78 14.52 28.49 13.00
C ASP A 78 14.34 28.11 14.48
N PHE A 79 13.37 28.74 15.16
CA PHE A 79 13.04 28.49 16.57
C PHE A 79 11.98 27.40 16.77
N THR A 80 11.30 26.96 15.70
CA THR A 80 10.23 25.95 15.80
C THR A 80 10.79 24.64 16.35
N THR A 81 10.27 24.18 17.48
CA THR A 81 10.70 22.91 18.11
C THR A 81 9.93 21.72 17.54
N TYR A 82 10.42 20.50 17.77
CA TYR A 82 9.69 19.29 17.39
C TYR A 82 8.38 19.13 18.18
N ALA A 83 8.30 19.64 19.42
CA ALA A 83 7.08 19.62 20.20
C ALA A 83 6.01 20.53 19.58
N ASP A 84 6.41 21.72 19.13
CA ASP A 84 5.53 22.65 18.41
C ASP A 84 5.03 22.03 17.11
N ALA A 85 5.92 21.39 16.35
CA ALA A 85 5.60 20.80 15.06
C ALA A 85 4.62 19.63 15.10
N ILE A 86 4.49 18.92 16.23
CA ILE A 86 3.57 17.79 16.39
C ILE A 86 2.32 18.11 17.20
N SER A 87 2.28 19.27 17.86
CA SER A 87 1.17 19.64 18.74
C SER A 87 -0.14 19.72 17.96
N GLY A 88 -1.20 19.08 18.47
CA GLY A 88 -2.52 19.04 17.83
C GLY A 88 -2.59 18.19 16.54
N HIS A 89 -1.54 17.42 16.22
CA HIS A 89 -1.52 16.55 15.04
C HIS A 89 -1.51 15.07 15.41
N VAL A 90 -2.40 14.30 14.78
CA VAL A 90 -2.46 12.84 14.95
C VAL A 90 -1.39 12.14 14.09
N ASP A 91 -1.13 12.68 12.89
CA ASP A 91 -0.18 12.12 11.93
C ASP A 91 1.19 12.79 12.06
N ILE A 92 1.96 12.40 13.07
CA ILE A 92 3.14 13.16 13.51
C ILE A 92 4.35 13.09 12.57
N LEU A 93 4.59 11.97 11.88
CA LEU A 93 5.86 11.75 11.18
C LEU A 93 6.09 12.69 10.00
N MET A 94 5.03 13.11 9.30
CA MET A 94 5.16 14.08 8.20
C MET A 94 5.71 15.42 8.70
N TYR A 95 5.22 15.91 9.84
CA TYR A 95 5.63 17.19 10.41
C TYR A 95 7.06 17.13 10.94
N VAL A 96 7.44 16.02 11.59
CA VAL A 96 8.82 15.77 12.01
C VAL A 96 9.78 15.79 10.82
N ILE A 97 9.42 15.14 9.71
CA ILE A 97 10.25 15.11 8.50
C ILE A 97 10.31 16.50 7.85
N ALA A 98 9.19 17.22 7.74
CA ALA A 98 9.16 18.56 7.18
C ALA A 98 10.08 19.54 7.97
N LEU A 99 10.05 19.48 9.30
CA LEU A 99 10.93 20.28 10.15
C LEU A 99 12.40 19.87 10.00
N PHE A 100 12.68 18.56 9.91
CA PHE A 100 14.03 18.08 9.65
C PHE A 100 14.58 18.62 8.32
N LEU A 101 13.79 18.58 7.24
CA LEU A 101 14.21 19.09 5.93
C LEU A 101 14.50 20.60 5.99
N LYS A 102 13.60 21.36 6.64
CA LYS A 102 13.74 22.81 6.82
C LYS A 102 15.03 23.15 7.58
N ARG A 103 15.32 22.45 8.68
CA ARG A 103 16.52 22.68 9.50
C ARG A 103 17.84 22.32 8.82
N ASN A 104 17.80 21.52 7.76
CA ASN A 104 18.99 21.08 7.01
C ASN A 104 19.06 21.72 5.61
N ASP A 105 18.24 22.75 5.34
CA ASP A 105 18.14 23.41 4.03
C ASP A 105 17.90 22.45 2.86
N ILE A 106 17.19 21.33 3.12
CA ILE A 106 16.85 20.35 2.10
C ILE A 106 15.53 20.77 1.44
N PRO A 107 15.49 21.00 0.12
CA PRO A 107 14.29 21.45 -0.54
C PRO A 107 13.10 20.51 -0.35
N PHE A 108 11.92 21.07 -0.01
CA PHE A 108 10.72 20.27 0.29
C PHE A 108 10.32 19.30 -0.83
N TYR A 109 10.54 19.65 -2.11
CA TYR A 109 10.18 18.79 -3.24
C TYR A 109 10.96 17.46 -3.28
N ILE A 110 12.09 17.35 -2.56
CA ILE A 110 12.81 16.08 -2.38
C ILE A 110 11.96 15.09 -1.57
N PHE A 111 11.13 15.56 -0.65
CA PHE A 111 10.31 14.70 0.20
C PHE A 111 9.30 13.85 -0.58
N PRO A 112 8.45 14.43 -1.45
CA PRO A 112 7.61 13.67 -2.39
C PRO A 112 8.37 12.62 -3.20
N ALA A 113 9.54 12.98 -3.73
CA ALA A 113 10.35 12.08 -4.55
C ALA A 113 10.88 10.89 -3.74
N VAL A 114 11.41 11.15 -2.54
CA VAL A 114 11.87 10.10 -1.61
C VAL A 114 10.70 9.19 -1.26
N GLN A 115 9.52 9.75 -0.98
CA GLN A 115 8.35 8.95 -0.68
C GLN A 115 7.94 8.03 -1.82
N ALA A 116 7.87 8.54 -3.05
CA ALA A 116 7.54 7.74 -4.23
C ALA A 116 8.52 6.56 -4.41
N GLY A 117 9.83 6.82 -4.25
CA GLY A 117 10.86 5.77 -4.29
C GLY A 117 10.72 4.75 -3.16
N VAL A 118 10.57 5.20 -1.92
CA VAL A 118 10.44 4.33 -0.74
C VAL A 118 9.18 3.46 -0.82
N VAL A 119 8.03 4.06 -1.15
CA VAL A 119 6.77 3.35 -1.40
C VAL A 119 6.96 2.25 -2.43
N THR A 120 7.61 2.59 -3.56
CA THR A 120 7.87 1.65 -4.64
C THR A 120 8.70 0.47 -4.15
N TYR A 121 9.79 0.75 -3.43
CA TYR A 121 10.64 -0.29 -2.86
C TYR A 121 9.87 -1.18 -1.88
N LEU A 122 9.08 -0.61 -0.96
CA LEU A 122 8.36 -1.35 0.07
C LEU A 122 7.33 -2.31 -0.53
N PHE A 123 6.55 -1.87 -1.52
CA PHE A 123 5.60 -2.74 -2.21
C PHE A 123 6.30 -3.85 -3.01
N LEU A 124 7.30 -3.52 -3.82
CA LEU A 124 8.05 -4.53 -4.59
C LEU A 124 8.81 -5.51 -3.67
N SER A 125 9.33 -5.02 -2.55
CA SER A 125 9.96 -5.85 -1.53
C SER A 125 8.94 -6.73 -0.78
N SER A 126 7.69 -6.31 -0.64
CA SER A 126 6.60 -7.13 -0.09
C SER A 126 6.21 -8.24 -1.06
N THR A 127 6.09 -7.93 -2.35
CA THR A 127 5.90 -8.94 -3.41
C THR A 127 7.05 -9.94 -3.42
N LYS A 128 8.30 -9.45 -3.32
CA LYS A 128 9.49 -10.30 -3.22
C LYS A 128 9.37 -11.31 -2.08
N ASP A 129 9.05 -10.86 -0.87
CA ASP A 129 8.90 -11.76 0.29
C ASP A 129 7.84 -12.85 0.04
N VAL A 130 6.75 -12.50 -0.65
CA VAL A 130 5.70 -13.46 -1.03
C VAL A 130 6.19 -14.48 -2.06
N ILE A 131 6.85 -14.04 -3.14
CA ILE A 131 7.27 -14.92 -4.24
C ILE A 131 8.56 -15.72 -3.95
N GLU A 132 9.36 -15.30 -2.97
CA GLU A 132 10.51 -16.08 -2.47
C GLU A 132 10.13 -17.02 -1.33
N SER A 133 8.92 -16.89 -0.77
CA SER A 133 8.46 -17.79 0.29
C SER A 133 8.37 -19.23 -0.21
N GLU A 134 8.56 -20.19 0.70
CA GLU A 134 8.38 -21.62 0.44
C GLU A 134 6.95 -21.96 -0.03
N TYR A 135 6.01 -21.03 0.15
CA TYR A 135 4.61 -21.19 -0.21
C TYR A 135 4.29 -20.76 -1.65
N TYR A 136 5.24 -20.21 -2.39
CA TYR A 136 5.02 -19.77 -3.77
C TYR A 136 5.53 -20.80 -4.79
N ASP A 137 4.60 -21.47 -5.47
CA ASP A 137 4.88 -22.53 -6.45
C ASP A 137 5.04 -22.02 -7.91
N GLY A 138 5.22 -20.70 -8.09
CA GLY A 138 5.37 -20.08 -9.41
C GLY A 138 6.82 -20.01 -9.87
N ASP A 139 7.07 -20.37 -11.14
CA ASP A 139 8.41 -20.33 -11.72
C ASP A 139 8.77 -18.95 -12.30
N ASN A 140 7.76 -18.15 -12.68
CA ASN A 140 7.96 -16.83 -13.29
C ASN A 140 7.85 -15.71 -12.25
N ILE A 141 9.00 -15.23 -11.77
CA ILE A 141 9.05 -14.10 -10.82
C ILE A 141 8.84 -12.73 -11.48
N LYS A 142 9.06 -12.62 -12.80
CA LYS A 142 9.07 -11.32 -13.50
C LYS A 142 7.66 -10.73 -13.54
N LEU A 143 6.69 -11.59 -13.86
CA LEU A 143 5.29 -11.21 -14.03
C LEU A 143 4.62 -10.70 -12.73
N PRO A 144 4.68 -11.39 -11.59
CA PRO A 144 4.16 -10.86 -10.33
C PRO A 144 4.80 -9.53 -9.94
N LEU A 145 6.11 -9.39 -10.16
CA LEU A 145 6.82 -8.15 -9.84
C LEU A 145 6.37 -7.00 -10.75
N PHE A 146 6.22 -7.25 -12.04
CA PHE A 146 5.71 -6.29 -13.01
C PHE A 146 4.27 -5.88 -12.71
N ILE A 147 3.39 -6.85 -12.43
CA ILE A 147 2.00 -6.57 -12.01
C ILE A 147 1.98 -5.73 -10.74
N SER A 148 2.82 -6.07 -9.75
CA SER A 148 2.93 -5.30 -8.51
C SER A 148 3.31 -3.85 -8.79
N PHE A 149 4.30 -3.62 -9.66
CA PHE A 149 4.71 -2.27 -10.04
C PHE A 149 3.58 -1.47 -10.69
N LEU A 150 2.83 -2.07 -11.62
CA LEU A 150 1.66 -1.41 -12.24
C LEU A 150 0.54 -1.09 -11.24
N PHE A 151 0.50 -1.80 -10.11
CA PHE A 151 -0.49 -1.58 -9.06
C PHE A 151 -0.14 -0.43 -8.11
N ILE A 152 1.13 0.00 -8.11
CA ILE A 152 1.59 1.09 -7.24
C ILE A 152 1.11 2.39 -7.84
N ASN A 153 0.28 3.12 -7.08
CA ASN A 153 -0.12 4.46 -7.42
C ASN A 153 1.02 5.43 -7.07
N LEU A 154 1.96 5.60 -8.01
CA LEU A 154 3.17 6.41 -7.80
C LEU A 154 2.83 7.86 -7.46
N ILE A 155 1.79 8.42 -8.07
CA ILE A 155 1.38 9.80 -7.79
C ILE A 155 0.75 9.91 -6.40
N ALA A 156 -0.10 8.98 -5.98
CA ALA A 156 -0.58 8.93 -4.60
C ALA A 156 0.56 8.73 -3.59
N GLY A 157 1.64 8.05 -3.98
CA GLY A 157 2.87 7.95 -3.18
C GLY A 157 3.65 9.25 -3.06
N ALA A 158 3.70 10.05 -4.12
CA ALA A 158 4.35 11.35 -4.09
C ALA A 158 3.51 12.42 -3.37
N LEU A 159 2.19 12.42 -3.56
CA LEU A 159 1.28 13.44 -3.03
C LEU A 159 0.71 13.11 -1.66
N GLY A 160 0.41 11.83 -1.44
CA GLY A 160 -0.18 11.32 -0.21
C GLY A 160 0.88 11.15 0.87
N LEU A 161 1.57 12.25 1.22
CA LEU A 161 2.76 12.31 2.09
C LEU A 161 2.63 11.63 3.46
N ARG A 162 1.40 11.29 3.84
CA ARG A 162 1.04 10.60 5.07
C ARG A 162 0.52 9.21 4.77
N PHE A 163 -0.57 9.15 4.01
CA PHE A 163 -1.37 7.95 3.90
C PHE A 163 -0.71 6.83 3.09
N TYR A 164 -0.16 7.10 1.90
CA TYR A 164 0.25 6.01 1.00
C TYR A 164 1.59 5.38 1.44
N ILE A 165 2.49 6.17 2.03
CA ILE A 165 3.68 5.64 2.71
C ILE A 165 3.31 4.79 3.93
N ALA A 166 2.28 5.19 4.69
CA ALA A 166 1.77 4.38 5.81
C ALA A 166 1.25 3.02 5.33
N VAL A 167 0.50 2.99 4.22
CA VAL A 167 0.04 1.74 3.58
C VAL A 167 1.24 0.85 3.25
N ALA A 168 2.25 1.40 2.56
CA ALA A 168 3.42 0.64 2.11
C ALA A 168 4.24 0.08 3.30
N LEU A 169 4.42 0.87 4.36
CA LEU A 169 5.08 0.44 5.61
C LEU A 169 4.29 -0.68 6.29
N PHE A 170 2.97 -0.54 6.40
CA PHE A 170 2.11 -1.56 7.00
C PHE A 170 2.14 -2.86 6.19
N THR A 171 2.01 -2.80 4.86
CA THR A 171 2.13 -3.96 3.95
C THR A 171 3.48 -4.65 4.12
N LYS A 172 4.57 -3.89 4.21
CA LYS A 172 5.90 -4.47 4.43
C LYS A 172 6.04 -5.08 5.82
N GLY A 173 5.48 -4.45 6.85
CA GLY A 173 5.41 -5.01 8.20
C GLY A 173 4.73 -6.37 8.21
N VAL A 174 3.51 -6.45 7.66
CA VAL A 174 2.72 -7.69 7.59
C VAL A 174 3.48 -8.80 6.85
N THR A 175 4.07 -8.49 5.70
CA THR A 175 4.81 -9.49 4.91
C THR A 175 6.08 -9.96 5.61
N ILE A 176 6.85 -9.06 6.24
CA ILE A 176 8.02 -9.45 7.03
C ILE A 176 7.62 -10.35 8.20
N TYR A 177 6.52 -10.04 8.91
CA TYR A 177 6.05 -10.85 10.02
C TYR A 177 5.76 -12.29 9.58
N LEU A 178 5.00 -12.43 8.48
CA LEU A 178 4.45 -13.72 8.07
C LEU A 178 5.42 -14.57 7.26
N PHE A 179 6.24 -13.95 6.42
CA PHE A 179 7.12 -14.67 5.48
C PHE A 179 8.59 -14.66 5.89
N ASN A 180 9.09 -13.57 6.49
CA ASN A 180 10.52 -13.42 6.81
C ASN A 180 10.84 -13.61 8.31
N ARG A 181 9.81 -13.67 9.17
CA ARG A 181 9.87 -13.89 10.63
C ARG A 181 10.76 -12.91 11.40
N ARG A 182 11.03 -11.71 10.87
CA ARG A 182 11.77 -10.64 11.57
C ARG A 182 10.82 -9.76 12.38
N LEU A 183 10.41 -10.25 13.54
CA LEU A 183 9.35 -9.65 14.35
C LEU A 183 9.62 -8.19 14.74
N ALA A 184 10.83 -7.87 15.23
CA ALA A 184 11.16 -6.51 15.66
C ALA A 184 11.00 -5.50 14.50
N LEU A 185 11.56 -5.82 13.33
CA LEU A 185 11.45 -4.97 12.15
C LEU A 185 9.99 -4.83 11.69
N SER A 186 9.21 -5.90 11.74
CA SER A 186 7.77 -5.84 11.44
C SER A 186 7.04 -4.83 12.33
N PHE A 187 7.22 -4.93 13.66
CA PHE A 187 6.54 -4.04 14.59
C PHE A 187 6.98 -2.59 14.43
N ILE A 188 8.28 -2.33 14.20
CA ILE A 188 8.79 -0.99 13.90
C ILE A 188 8.08 -0.40 12.68
N LEU A 189 7.93 -1.17 11.60
CA LEU A 189 7.26 -0.71 10.38
C LEU A 189 5.77 -0.47 10.60
N MET A 190 5.07 -1.35 11.32
CA MET A 190 3.63 -1.19 11.62
C MET A 190 3.36 0.02 12.51
N ILE A 191 4.19 0.23 13.55
CA ILE A 191 4.08 1.40 14.44
C ILE A 191 4.40 2.68 13.66
N SER A 192 5.45 2.66 12.84
CA SER A 192 5.78 3.80 11.96
C SER A 192 4.63 4.12 11.01
N ALA A 193 3.94 3.11 10.48
CA ALA A 193 2.76 3.31 9.64
C ALA A 193 1.64 4.06 10.39
N ALA A 194 1.37 3.71 11.64
CA ALA A 194 0.37 4.41 12.47
C ALA A 194 0.76 5.87 12.76
N PHE A 195 2.06 6.16 12.94
CA PHE A 195 2.54 7.53 13.12
C PHE A 195 2.59 8.36 11.83
N PHE A 196 2.69 7.73 10.66
CA PHE A 196 2.51 8.40 9.38
C PHE A 196 1.05 8.70 9.10
N HIS A 197 0.15 7.78 9.44
CA HIS A 197 -1.28 7.98 9.29
C HIS A 197 -2.11 7.13 10.27
N PHE A 198 -2.89 7.78 11.13
CA PHE A 198 -3.66 7.12 12.19
C PHE A 198 -4.61 6.02 11.69
N SER A 199 -5.11 6.14 10.46
CA SER A 199 -6.00 5.13 9.84
C SER A 199 -5.37 3.74 9.77
N MET A 200 -4.04 3.60 9.89
CA MET A 200 -3.38 2.29 9.95
C MET A 200 -3.67 1.52 11.25
N LEU A 201 -4.21 2.16 12.29
CA LEU A 201 -4.60 1.47 13.52
C LEU A 201 -5.65 0.37 13.25
N LEU A 202 -6.65 0.63 12.41
CA LEU A 202 -7.68 -0.37 12.09
C LEU A 202 -7.08 -1.60 11.35
N PRO A 203 -6.27 -1.46 10.28
CA PRO A 203 -5.51 -2.56 9.70
C PRO A 203 -4.61 -3.30 10.68
N ILE A 204 -3.94 -2.59 11.59
CA ILE A 204 -3.09 -3.20 12.63
C ILE A 204 -3.94 -4.05 13.57
N PHE A 205 -5.09 -3.55 14.05
CA PHE A 205 -6.02 -4.32 14.85
C PHE A 205 -6.60 -5.52 14.08
N ALA A 206 -6.90 -5.37 12.80
CA ALA A 206 -7.31 -6.48 11.96
C ALA A 206 -6.22 -7.55 11.84
N PHE A 207 -4.96 -7.13 11.70
CA PHE A 207 -3.82 -8.03 11.67
C PHE A 207 -3.66 -8.79 12.99
N ILE A 208 -3.69 -8.09 14.13
CA ILE A 208 -3.63 -8.67 15.46
C ILE A 208 -4.81 -9.63 15.68
N GLY A 209 -6.04 -9.18 15.42
CA GLY A 209 -7.27 -9.98 15.55
C GLY A 209 -7.24 -11.25 14.70
N SER A 210 -6.66 -11.19 13.50
CA SER A 210 -6.48 -12.37 12.65
C SER A 210 -5.55 -13.44 13.21
N ARG A 211 -4.80 -13.15 14.28
CA ARG A 211 -4.01 -14.16 15.01
C ARG A 211 -4.86 -14.97 15.97
N PHE A 212 -5.94 -14.38 16.48
CA PHE A 212 -6.83 -14.98 17.46
C PHE A 212 -8.07 -15.61 16.84
N VAL A 213 -8.52 -15.11 15.69
CA VAL A 213 -9.73 -15.60 15.00
C VAL A 213 -9.35 -16.30 13.70
N ARG A 214 -9.87 -17.52 13.51
CA ARG A 214 -9.73 -18.27 12.25
C ARG A 214 -11.07 -18.32 11.52
N ILE A 215 -11.13 -17.71 10.34
CA ILE A 215 -12.31 -17.68 9.49
C ILE A 215 -12.06 -18.59 8.30
N LYS A 216 -12.95 -19.57 8.08
CA LYS A 216 -12.90 -20.35 6.85
C LYS A 216 -13.17 -19.41 5.68
N THR A 217 -12.34 -19.49 4.63
CA THR A 217 -12.43 -18.61 3.46
C THR A 217 -13.84 -18.57 2.85
N SER A 218 -14.58 -19.69 2.91
CA SER A 218 -15.97 -19.79 2.45
C SER A 218 -16.95 -18.85 3.17
N PHE A 219 -16.69 -18.49 4.43
CA PHE A 219 -17.54 -17.60 5.22
C PHE A 219 -17.14 -16.13 5.11
N VAL A 220 -15.99 -15.81 4.51
CA VAL A 220 -15.54 -14.41 4.37
C VAL A 220 -16.56 -13.54 3.63
N PRO A 221 -17.15 -13.96 2.49
CA PRO A 221 -18.19 -13.15 1.83
C PRO A 221 -19.44 -12.94 2.69
N VAL A 222 -19.84 -13.95 3.46
CA VAL A 222 -21.01 -13.87 4.35
C VAL A 222 -20.77 -12.85 5.46
N PHE A 223 -19.64 -12.97 6.17
CA PHE A 223 -19.28 -12.02 7.21
C PHE A 223 -18.96 -10.62 6.66
N PHE A 224 -18.49 -10.53 5.42
CA PHE A 224 -18.31 -9.26 4.74
C PHE A 224 -19.65 -8.52 4.58
N VAL A 225 -20.68 -9.21 4.06
CA VAL A 225 -22.02 -8.64 3.90
C VAL A 225 -22.65 -8.28 5.24
N ILE A 226 -22.52 -9.16 6.24
CA ILE A 226 -22.97 -8.86 7.62
C ILE A 226 -22.27 -7.61 8.13
N GLY A 227 -20.93 -7.54 8.06
CA GLY A 227 -20.18 -6.38 8.49
C GLY A 227 -20.55 -5.11 7.72
N PHE A 228 -20.86 -5.22 6.43
CA PHE A 228 -21.30 -4.09 5.62
C PHE A 228 -22.64 -3.53 6.08
N ILE A 229 -23.62 -4.41 6.37
CA ILE A 229 -24.96 -4.03 6.83
C ILE A 229 -24.91 -3.45 8.24
N PHE A 230 -24.15 -4.08 9.15
CA PHE A 230 -24.09 -3.69 10.55
C PHE A 230 -23.02 -2.62 10.85
N GLY A 231 -22.18 -2.27 9.87
CA GLY A 231 -21.09 -1.30 10.05
C GLY A 231 -21.56 0.06 10.51
N SER A 232 -22.65 0.57 9.94
CA SER A 232 -23.27 1.84 10.34
C SER A 232 -23.81 1.82 11.77
N LEU A 233 -24.22 0.67 12.30
CA LEU A 233 -24.70 0.55 13.68
C LEU A 233 -23.54 0.43 14.68
N ILE A 234 -22.63 -0.52 14.42
CA ILE A 234 -21.54 -0.85 15.34
C ILE A 234 -20.53 0.31 15.42
N LEU A 235 -20.13 0.88 14.28
CA LEU A 235 -19.09 1.90 14.27
C LEU A 235 -19.59 3.23 14.85
N THR A 236 -20.84 3.62 14.55
CA THR A 236 -21.49 4.79 15.16
C THR A 236 -21.56 4.64 16.66
N TYR A 237 -22.02 3.48 17.15
CA TYR A 237 -22.08 3.21 18.59
C TYR A 237 -20.73 3.36 19.27
N ILE A 238 -19.66 2.81 18.70
CA ILE A 238 -18.30 2.93 19.27
C ILE A 238 -17.84 4.39 19.27
N ILE A 239 -18.07 5.13 18.18
CA ILE A 239 -17.64 6.54 18.07
C ILE A 239 -18.41 7.43 19.05
N ASP A 240 -19.72 7.25 19.14
CA ASP A 240 -20.59 8.05 20.00
C ASP A 240 -20.51 7.66 21.49
N SER A 241 -19.99 6.47 21.81
CA SER A 241 -19.74 6.04 23.20
C SER A 241 -18.72 6.91 23.96
N GLY A 242 -17.92 7.71 23.24
CA GLY A 242 -16.86 8.54 23.82
C GLY A 242 -15.58 7.78 24.19
N ILE A 243 -15.55 6.44 24.08
CA ILE A 243 -14.39 5.59 24.44
C ILE A 243 -13.12 5.97 23.66
N LEU A 244 -13.28 6.48 22.43
CA LEU A 244 -12.16 6.88 21.57
C LEU A 244 -11.65 8.30 21.84
N GLY A 245 -12.26 9.07 22.75
CA GLY A 245 -11.85 10.43 23.11
C GLY A 245 -11.67 11.34 21.88
N TYR A 246 -10.54 12.07 21.82
CA TYR A 246 -10.21 12.97 20.72
C TYR A 246 -10.14 12.26 19.34
N LEU A 247 -9.70 10.99 19.31
CA LEU A 247 -9.66 10.22 18.08
C LEU A 247 -11.07 9.98 17.51
N GLY A 248 -12.03 9.72 18.39
CA GLY A 248 -13.44 9.57 18.02
C GLY A 248 -13.99 10.85 17.38
N GLN A 249 -13.72 12.01 17.99
CA GLN A 249 -14.12 13.31 17.46
C GLN A 249 -13.48 13.59 16.08
N TYR A 250 -12.19 13.29 15.93
CA TYR A 250 -11.49 13.45 14.65
C TYR A 250 -12.10 12.57 13.55
N ILE A 251 -12.41 11.30 13.86
CA ILE A 251 -13.05 10.38 12.90
C ILE A 251 -14.44 10.88 12.53
N LYS A 252 -15.23 11.29 13.52
CA LYS A 252 -16.60 11.77 13.32
C LYS A 252 -16.63 12.99 12.40
N ALA A 253 -15.85 14.01 12.73
CA ALA A 253 -15.74 15.24 11.94
C ALA A 253 -15.19 15.00 10.52
N GLY A 254 -14.21 14.10 10.37
CA GLY A 254 -13.52 13.88 9.09
C GLY A 254 -14.25 12.96 8.12
N TYR A 255 -15.02 11.98 8.61
CA TYR A 255 -15.53 10.88 7.78
C TYR A 255 -17.05 10.67 7.86
N ILE A 256 -17.71 11.14 8.92
CA ILE A 256 -19.13 10.83 9.18
C ILE A 256 -19.99 12.10 9.05
N ASP A 257 -19.67 13.15 9.80
CA ASP A 257 -20.49 14.37 9.85
C ASP A 257 -20.34 15.26 8.61
N TYR A 258 -19.23 15.10 7.88
CA TYR A 258 -18.99 15.84 6.64
C TYR A 258 -19.66 15.11 5.46
N SER A 259 -20.81 15.60 5.01
CA SER A 259 -21.63 15.00 3.95
C SER A 259 -20.84 14.64 2.68
N GLY A 260 -19.87 15.48 2.30
CA GLY A 260 -19.02 15.25 1.13
C GLY A 260 -18.08 14.03 1.20
N ASN A 261 -17.80 13.50 2.40
CA ASN A 261 -16.96 12.31 2.61
C ASN A 261 -17.78 11.06 2.99
N ALA A 262 -18.98 11.27 3.55
CA ALA A 262 -19.91 10.18 3.88
C ALA A 262 -20.56 9.60 2.61
N GLU A 263 -20.86 10.46 1.62
CA GLU A 263 -21.57 10.09 0.40
C GLU A 263 -20.63 9.63 -0.74
N ILE A 264 -21.19 8.86 -1.68
CA ILE A 264 -20.48 8.44 -2.91
C ILE A 264 -20.42 9.64 -3.86
N ASP A 265 -19.27 9.88 -4.49
CA ASP A 265 -19.13 10.93 -5.51
C ASP A 265 -20.11 10.65 -6.67
N THR A 266 -21.04 11.59 -6.89
CA THR A 266 -22.09 11.50 -7.91
C THR A 266 -21.60 11.92 -9.29
N LYS A 267 -20.37 12.44 -9.42
CA LYS A 267 -19.78 12.77 -10.72
C LYS A 267 -19.51 11.48 -11.49
N GLY A 268 -20.07 11.38 -12.70
CA GLY A 268 -20.06 10.14 -13.49
C GLY A 268 -18.66 9.55 -13.73
N ASN A 269 -17.64 10.38 -13.93
CA ASN A 269 -16.25 9.94 -14.05
C ASN A 269 -15.70 9.33 -12.74
N ALA A 270 -16.10 9.81 -11.57
CA ALA A 270 -15.60 9.35 -10.28
C ALA A 270 -16.25 8.02 -9.93
N LEU A 271 -17.54 7.92 -10.25
CA LEU A 271 -18.31 6.70 -10.13
C LEU A 271 -17.74 5.59 -11.05
N ILE A 272 -17.43 5.88 -12.32
CA ILE A 272 -16.82 4.92 -13.24
C ILE A 272 -15.48 4.40 -12.69
N VAL A 273 -14.61 5.29 -12.23
CA VAL A 273 -13.31 4.89 -11.64
C VAL A 273 -13.49 4.05 -10.38
N THR A 274 -14.49 4.39 -9.55
CA THR A 274 -14.82 3.65 -8.34
C THR A 274 -15.33 2.25 -8.67
N ILE A 275 -16.32 2.13 -9.57
CA ILE A 275 -16.85 0.86 -10.07
C ILE A 275 -15.72 0.00 -10.64
N TRP A 276 -14.85 0.59 -11.48
CA TRP A 276 -13.70 -0.10 -12.04
C TRP A 276 -12.81 -0.68 -10.93
N ARG A 277 -12.43 0.12 -9.93
CA ARG A 277 -11.60 -0.33 -8.81
C ARG A 277 -12.21 -1.50 -8.04
N TYR A 278 -13.52 -1.50 -7.81
CA TYR A 278 -14.21 -2.63 -7.17
C TYR A 278 -14.28 -3.86 -8.07
N LEU A 279 -14.52 -3.68 -9.37
CA LEU A 279 -14.51 -4.76 -10.35
C LEU A 279 -13.12 -5.42 -10.42
N MET A 280 -12.04 -4.62 -10.40
CA MET A 280 -10.66 -5.11 -10.28
C MET A 280 -10.45 -5.95 -9.02
N LEU A 281 -10.89 -5.43 -7.86
CA LEU A 281 -10.76 -6.15 -6.60
C LEU A 281 -11.50 -7.49 -6.66
N LEU A 282 -12.72 -7.51 -7.20
CA LEU A 282 -13.52 -8.72 -7.38
C LEU A 282 -12.83 -9.72 -8.33
N LEU A 283 -12.31 -9.26 -9.46
CA LEU A 283 -11.60 -10.13 -10.42
C LEU A 283 -10.34 -10.77 -9.82
N ILE A 284 -9.66 -10.09 -8.89
CA ILE A 284 -8.49 -10.64 -8.17
C ILE A 284 -8.95 -11.54 -7.01
N TYR A 285 -10.04 -11.20 -6.33
CA TYR A 285 -10.54 -11.94 -5.17
C TYR A 285 -11.22 -13.27 -5.55
N ILE A 286 -12.01 -13.30 -6.63
CA ILE A 286 -12.76 -14.50 -7.08
C ILE A 286 -11.83 -15.72 -7.26
N PRO A 287 -10.70 -15.63 -7.99
CA PRO A 287 -9.74 -16.73 -8.10
C PRO A 287 -9.19 -17.18 -6.75
N CYS A 288 -8.97 -16.25 -5.80
CA CYS A 288 -8.51 -16.58 -4.45
C CYS A 288 -9.50 -17.47 -3.69
N TYR A 289 -10.79 -17.35 -4.00
CA TYR A 289 -11.89 -18.06 -3.38
C TYR A 289 -12.17 -19.42 -4.06
N PHE A 290 -12.22 -19.46 -5.39
CA PHE A 290 -12.65 -20.65 -6.15
C PHE A 290 -11.52 -21.61 -6.52
N LEU A 291 -10.28 -21.15 -6.61
CA LEU A 291 -9.15 -22.05 -6.89
C LEU A 291 -8.80 -22.83 -5.62
N LYS A 292 -8.86 -24.17 -5.71
CA LYS A 292 -8.66 -25.09 -4.59
C LYS A 292 -7.28 -24.88 -3.96
N GLN A 293 -7.25 -24.24 -2.79
CA GLN A 293 -6.03 -24.02 -2.03
C GLN A 293 -5.52 -25.36 -1.49
N ARG A 294 -4.23 -25.69 -1.70
CA ARG A 294 -3.60 -26.77 -0.92
C ARG A 294 -3.57 -26.33 0.55
N ARG A 295 -4.14 -27.18 1.42
CA ARG A 295 -4.85 -26.77 2.64
C ARG A 295 -4.00 -26.27 3.81
N ASP A 296 -2.70 -26.54 3.90
CA ASP A 296 -2.07 -26.48 5.23
C ASP A 296 -1.03 -25.37 5.45
N GLN A 297 -0.57 -24.69 4.41
CA GLN A 297 0.67 -23.90 4.49
C GLN A 297 0.51 -22.39 4.30
N ARG A 298 -0.70 -21.89 4.01
CA ARG A 298 -0.95 -20.46 3.70
C ARG A 298 -2.02 -19.82 4.59
N ILE A 299 -2.47 -20.54 5.62
CA ILE A 299 -3.66 -20.22 6.42
C ILE A 299 -3.52 -18.85 7.08
N ASP A 300 -2.34 -18.47 7.54
CA ASP A 300 -2.13 -17.23 8.30
C ASP A 300 -2.32 -15.96 7.50
N PHE A 301 -1.75 -15.87 6.29
CA PHE A 301 -1.90 -14.70 5.44
C PHE A 301 -3.30 -14.65 4.83
N ILE A 302 -3.83 -15.80 4.39
CA ILE A 302 -5.18 -15.91 3.82
C ILE A 302 -6.23 -15.53 4.86
N ASN A 303 -6.06 -16.00 6.10
CA ASN A 303 -6.95 -15.64 7.21
C ASN A 303 -6.84 -14.15 7.54
N PHE A 304 -5.63 -13.57 7.53
CA PHE A 304 -5.47 -12.13 7.69
C PHE A 304 -6.24 -11.36 6.62
N VAL A 305 -6.09 -11.69 5.34
CA VAL A 305 -6.81 -11.01 4.26
C VAL A 305 -8.32 -11.17 4.43
N GLY A 306 -8.82 -12.35 4.82
CA GLY A 306 -10.24 -12.58 5.09
C GLY A 306 -10.77 -11.72 6.24
N VAL A 307 -10.08 -11.73 7.39
CA VAL A 307 -10.43 -10.90 8.56
C VAL A 307 -10.35 -9.42 8.23
N TYR A 308 -9.34 -9.01 7.48
CA TYR A 308 -9.14 -7.62 7.04
C TYR A 308 -10.31 -7.13 6.17
N LEU A 309 -10.78 -7.94 5.21
CA LEU A 309 -11.91 -7.58 4.36
C LEU A 309 -13.20 -7.40 5.18
N ILE A 310 -13.44 -8.29 6.16
CA ILE A 310 -14.61 -8.19 7.07
C ILE A 310 -14.51 -6.93 7.92
N ILE A 311 -13.35 -6.63 8.50
CA ILE A 311 -13.17 -5.42 9.31
C ILE A 311 -13.29 -4.15 8.45
N SER A 312 -12.81 -4.20 7.21
CA SER A 312 -12.98 -3.09 6.26
C SER A 312 -14.45 -2.85 5.92
N SER A 313 -15.28 -3.90 5.83
CA SER A 313 -16.71 -3.72 5.55
C SER A 313 -17.48 -3.04 6.68
N LEU A 314 -17.02 -3.14 7.93
CA LEU A 314 -17.59 -2.38 9.05
C LEU A 314 -17.46 -0.86 8.89
N THR A 315 -16.60 -0.38 7.98
CA THR A 315 -16.44 1.05 7.68
C THR A 315 -17.40 1.58 6.62
N SER A 316 -18.42 0.80 6.25
CA SER A 316 -19.47 1.13 5.27
C SER A 316 -20.26 2.40 5.57
N ILE A 317 -20.20 2.90 6.81
CA ILE A 317 -20.81 4.17 7.23
C ILE A 317 -20.35 5.39 6.42
N SER A 318 -19.16 5.33 5.82
CA SER A 318 -18.61 6.40 4.99
C SER A 318 -18.06 5.80 3.71
N ALA A 319 -18.54 6.28 2.56
CA ALA A 319 -18.03 5.84 1.27
C ALA A 319 -16.52 6.09 1.16
N TYR A 320 -16.02 7.21 1.68
CA TYR A 320 -14.60 7.54 1.67
C TYR A 320 -13.78 6.61 2.60
N ALA A 321 -14.27 6.34 3.81
CA ALA A 321 -13.60 5.41 4.73
C ALA A 321 -13.56 3.99 4.14
N PHE A 322 -14.70 3.50 3.66
CA PHE A 322 -14.80 2.18 3.03
C PHE A 322 -13.87 2.07 1.81
N ASN A 323 -13.88 3.05 0.91
CA ASN A 323 -12.97 3.09 -0.25
C ASN A 323 -11.50 3.07 0.19
N ARG A 324 -11.15 3.79 1.25
CA ARG A 324 -9.78 3.84 1.77
C ARG A 324 -9.31 2.48 2.25
N TYR A 325 -10.11 1.78 3.06
CA TYR A 325 -9.72 0.48 3.59
C TYR A 325 -9.80 -0.60 2.50
N MET A 326 -10.89 -0.68 1.75
CA MET A 326 -11.07 -1.71 0.73
C MET A 326 -10.13 -1.55 -0.46
N ILE A 327 -10.10 -0.35 -1.04
CA ILE A 327 -9.36 -0.11 -2.28
C ILE A 327 -7.94 0.33 -1.99
N ALA A 328 -7.72 1.36 -1.17
CA ALA A 328 -6.39 1.94 -1.07
C ALA A 328 -5.40 1.07 -0.25
N ILE A 329 -5.89 0.31 0.74
CA ILE A 329 -5.07 -0.61 1.55
C ILE A 329 -5.30 -2.07 1.12
N GLY A 330 -6.55 -2.52 1.10
CA GLY A 330 -6.91 -3.93 0.93
C GLY A 330 -6.52 -4.53 -0.41
N SER A 331 -6.55 -3.73 -1.47
CA SER A 331 -6.37 -4.23 -2.82
C SER A 331 -4.97 -4.81 -3.09
N PHE A 332 -3.91 -4.24 -2.48
CA PHE A 332 -2.57 -4.82 -2.58
C PHE A 332 -2.44 -6.13 -1.79
N PHE A 333 -3.11 -6.25 -0.63
CA PHE A 333 -3.13 -7.52 0.10
C PHE A 333 -3.88 -8.62 -0.65
N VAL A 334 -4.99 -8.28 -1.30
CA VAL A 334 -5.73 -9.19 -2.17
C VAL A 334 -4.88 -9.59 -3.39
N LEU A 335 -4.10 -8.66 -3.95
CA LEU A 335 -3.12 -8.97 -5.01
C LEU A 335 -2.02 -9.93 -4.54
N LEU A 336 -1.43 -9.70 -3.36
CA LEU A 336 -0.44 -10.62 -2.80
C LEU A 336 -1.04 -12.01 -2.54
N ASN A 337 -2.29 -12.06 -2.06
CA ASN A 337 -3.01 -13.31 -1.84
C ASN A 337 -3.25 -14.04 -3.17
N PHE A 338 -3.60 -13.30 -4.21
CA PHE A 338 -3.76 -13.81 -5.56
C PHE A 338 -2.47 -14.41 -6.12
N PHE A 339 -1.31 -13.78 -5.88
CA PHE A 339 -0.03 -14.36 -6.27
C PHE A 339 0.28 -15.68 -5.55
N LEU A 340 -0.14 -15.81 -4.29
CA LEU A 340 -0.03 -17.09 -3.58
C LEU A 340 -0.97 -18.14 -4.16
N VAL A 341 -2.17 -17.79 -4.60
CA VAL A 341 -3.15 -18.78 -5.08
C VAL A 341 -2.87 -19.19 -6.52
N ILE A 342 -2.41 -18.28 -7.36
CA ILE A 342 -2.19 -18.55 -8.77
C ILE A 342 -0.79 -19.05 -9.02
N ARG A 343 -0.73 -20.30 -9.49
CA ARG A 343 0.43 -20.78 -10.24
C ARG A 343 0.45 -19.97 -11.52
N PHE A 344 1.45 -19.11 -11.74
CA PHE A 344 1.61 -18.27 -12.94
C PHE A 344 1.79 -19.06 -14.27
N ASN A 345 1.37 -20.32 -14.28
CA ASN A 345 1.20 -21.21 -15.41
C ASN A 345 -0.26 -21.24 -15.93
N ILE A 346 -1.13 -20.31 -15.50
CA ILE A 346 -2.47 -20.12 -16.08
C ILE A 346 -2.34 -19.64 -17.54
N ARG A 347 -3.21 -20.15 -18.42
CA ARG A 347 -3.26 -19.86 -19.88
C ARG A 347 -2.93 -18.39 -20.19
N ARG A 348 -2.13 -18.15 -21.25
CA ARG A 348 -1.69 -16.81 -21.71
C ARG A 348 -2.83 -15.76 -21.73
N ILE A 349 -4.06 -16.17 -22.01
CA ILE A 349 -5.25 -15.30 -22.07
C ILE A 349 -5.57 -14.64 -20.72
N SER A 350 -5.49 -15.36 -19.59
CA SER A 350 -5.78 -14.76 -18.28
C SER A 350 -4.70 -13.77 -17.85
N VAL A 351 -3.45 -14.02 -18.23
CA VAL A 351 -2.32 -13.10 -17.98
C VAL A 351 -2.45 -11.83 -18.81
N VAL A 352 -2.82 -11.95 -20.09
CA VAL A 352 -3.08 -10.79 -20.96
C VAL A 352 -4.27 -10.00 -20.45
N ALA A 353 -5.34 -10.66 -20.01
CA ALA A 353 -6.50 -10.00 -19.42
C ALA A 353 -6.12 -9.23 -18.14
N LEU A 354 -5.33 -9.83 -17.23
CA LEU A 354 -4.81 -9.15 -16.03
C LEU A 354 -3.93 -7.97 -16.39
N ILE A 355 -2.98 -8.13 -17.31
CA ILE A 355 -2.10 -7.03 -17.74
C ILE A 355 -2.92 -5.89 -18.34
N PHE A 356 -3.90 -6.20 -19.20
CA PHE A 356 -4.79 -5.21 -19.81
C PHE A 356 -5.61 -4.45 -18.74
N VAL A 357 -6.19 -5.20 -17.80
CA VAL A 357 -6.86 -4.71 -16.59
C VAL A 357 -5.96 -3.78 -15.76
N PHE A 358 -4.68 -4.13 -15.58
CA PHE A 358 -3.73 -3.32 -14.82
C PHE A 358 -3.25 -2.07 -15.56
N ILE A 359 -3.06 -2.15 -16.89
CA ILE A 359 -2.76 -0.97 -17.73
C ILE A 359 -3.93 0.02 -17.66
N ILE A 360 -5.16 -0.47 -17.74
CA ILE A 360 -6.35 0.36 -17.56
C ILE A 360 -6.39 0.97 -16.15
N ASN A 361 -6.06 0.21 -15.10
CA ASN A 361 -5.97 0.74 -13.72
C ASN A 361 -4.92 1.86 -13.60
N PHE A 362 -3.75 1.71 -14.22
CA PHE A 362 -2.71 2.75 -14.28
C PHE A 362 -3.22 4.01 -15.00
N VAL A 363 -3.93 3.86 -16.12
CA VAL A 363 -4.52 5.00 -16.85
C VAL A 363 -5.59 5.71 -15.99
N PHE A 364 -6.53 4.98 -15.39
CA PHE A 364 -7.63 5.57 -14.63
C PHE A 364 -7.24 6.10 -13.24
N GLN A 365 -6.19 5.57 -12.60
CA GLN A 365 -5.66 6.14 -11.36
C GLN A 365 -5.11 7.56 -11.56
N ASN A 366 -4.61 7.88 -12.75
CA ASN A 366 -3.96 9.15 -13.07
C ASN A 366 -4.91 10.23 -13.61
N ILE A 367 -6.08 9.86 -14.14
CA ILE A 367 -7.07 10.82 -14.67
C ILE A 367 -7.63 11.75 -13.58
N TYR A 368 -7.62 11.34 -12.32
CA TYR A 368 -8.23 12.08 -11.21
C TYR A 368 -7.32 13.04 -10.46
N LEU A 369 -6.08 13.18 -10.91
CA LEU A 369 -5.11 14.13 -10.37
C LEU A 369 -5.13 15.48 -11.08
N GLN A 370 -6.04 15.66 -12.03
CA GLN A 370 -6.35 16.95 -12.64
C GLN A 370 -7.49 17.66 -11.89
N ARG A 371 -7.31 17.88 -10.59
CA ARG A 371 -8.04 18.93 -9.87
C ARG A 371 -7.07 19.85 -9.19
#